data_AF-A0A2P2K3F1-F1
#
_entry.id   AF-A0A2P2K3F1-F1
#
_cell.length_a   1.000
_cell.length_b   1.000
_cell.length_c   1.000
_cell.angle_alpha   90.00
_cell.angle_beta   90.00
_cell.angle_gamma   90.00
#
_symmetry.space_group_name_H-M   'P 1'
#
loop_
_entity.id
_entity.type
_entity.pdbx_description
1 polymer ?
#
loop_
_entity_poly.entity_id
_entity_poly.type
_entity_poly.pdbx_seq_one_letter_code
_entity_poly.pdbx_strand_id
1 'polypeptide(L)'
;MGRRTTGSEVGRFALVILFLMAAISCYVAYFCFSLAFRPSSTGSLDSRIDDGFETSEEGGGEDGDCCKGVEHLELWGDAVKWGSDFKLNSSKDCCLACKATCVGHDGSCLCDSWVFCGDKQACGSRFGECWLKKQKDTWEPDRRDSGDHVMWTSGLVFGKGKGIVGLETEYGVLRIKFHLF
;
A
#
# COMPACT_ATOMS: atom_id res chain seq x y z
N MET A 1 -3.49 -65.58 -46.46
CA MET A 1 -3.81 -64.14 -46.46
C MET A 1 -3.59 -63.59 -45.06
N GLY A 2 -2.56 -62.76 -44.86
CA GLY A 2 -2.31 -62.09 -43.58
C GLY A 2 -1.65 -60.75 -43.86
N ARG A 3 -2.41 -59.65 -43.70
CA ARG A 3 -1.91 -58.29 -43.94
C ARG A 3 -1.80 -57.60 -42.58
N ARG A 4 -0.57 -57.29 -42.18
CA ARG A 4 -0.18 -56.64 -40.92
C ARG A 4 -0.81 -55.25 -40.78
N THR A 5 -1.49 -55.02 -39.65
CA THR A 5 -1.96 -53.71 -39.16
C THR A 5 -0.97 -53.18 -38.13
N THR A 6 0.20 -52.70 -38.56
CA THR A 6 1.24 -52.14 -37.65
C THR A 6 1.66 -50.71 -38.00
N GLY A 7 1.04 -50.06 -38.99
CA GLY A 7 1.40 -48.70 -39.42
C GLY A 7 0.65 -47.56 -38.71
N SER A 8 -0.58 -47.81 -38.24
CA SER A 8 -1.45 -46.74 -37.72
C SER A 8 -1.13 -46.33 -36.27
N GLU A 9 -0.60 -47.24 -35.45
CA GLU A 9 -0.30 -46.95 -34.05
C GLU A 9 1.02 -46.17 -33.91
N VAL A 10 2.04 -46.55 -34.70
CA VAL A 10 3.36 -45.90 -34.69
C VAL A 10 3.27 -44.43 -35.08
N GLY A 11 2.44 -44.06 -36.06
CA GLY A 11 2.21 -42.67 -36.45
C GLY A 11 1.48 -41.86 -35.36
N ARG A 12 0.56 -42.50 -34.63
CA ARG A 12 -0.18 -41.86 -33.52
C ARG A 12 0.73 -41.60 -32.33
N PHE A 13 1.60 -42.55 -31.99
CA PHE A 13 2.64 -42.36 -30.96
C PHE A 13 3.66 -41.31 -31.37
N ALA A 14 4.10 -41.28 -32.63
CA ALA A 14 5.01 -40.25 -33.12
C ALA A 14 4.42 -38.83 -33.00
N LEU A 15 3.14 -38.65 -33.32
CA LEU A 15 2.45 -37.37 -33.15
C LEU A 15 2.34 -36.96 -31.68
N VAL A 16 1.99 -37.90 -30.79
CA VAL A 16 1.93 -37.63 -29.34
C VAL A 16 3.30 -37.23 -28.79
N ILE A 17 4.37 -37.92 -29.22
CA ILE A 17 5.74 -37.60 -28.82
C ILE A 17 6.13 -36.19 -29.30
N LEU A 18 5.80 -35.82 -30.54
CA LEU A 18 6.07 -34.48 -31.07
C LEU A 18 5.32 -33.38 -30.29
N PHE A 19 4.06 -33.62 -29.95
CA PHE A 19 3.27 -32.70 -29.10
C PHE A 19 3.89 -32.53 -27.71
N LEU A 20 4.33 -33.61 -27.08
CA LEU A 20 4.98 -33.56 -25.76
C LEU A 20 6.31 -32.81 -25.82
N MET A 21 7.13 -33.05 -26.85
CA MET A 21 8.40 -32.33 -27.04
C MET A 21 8.18 -30.83 -27.23
N ALA A 22 7.16 -30.43 -27.99
CA ALA A 22 6.78 -29.03 -28.17
C ALA A 22 6.24 -28.40 -26.86
N ALA A 23 5.41 -29.12 -26.11
CA ALA A 23 4.91 -28.63 -24.83
C ALA A 23 6.04 -28.43 -23.81
N ILE A 24 6.98 -29.37 -23.73
CA ILE A 24 8.15 -29.27 -22.84
C ILE A 24 9.04 -28.11 -23.26
N SER A 25 9.30 -27.91 -24.55
CA SER A 25 10.12 -26.79 -25.01
C SER A 25 9.47 -25.44 -24.72
N CYS A 26 8.16 -25.31 -24.90
CA CYS A 26 7.40 -24.12 -24.52
C CYS A 26 7.44 -23.88 -23.01
N TYR A 27 7.34 -24.93 -22.20
CA TYR A 27 7.41 -24.82 -20.73
C TYR A 27 8.79 -24.35 -20.26
N VAL A 28 9.86 -24.92 -20.82
CA VAL A 28 11.24 -24.53 -20.50
C VAL A 28 11.49 -23.09 -20.94
N ALA A 29 11.03 -22.68 -22.12
CA ALA A 29 11.12 -21.30 -22.57
C ALA A 29 10.40 -20.35 -21.61
N TYR A 30 9.14 -20.63 -21.27
CA TYR A 30 8.36 -19.84 -20.32
C TYR A 30 9.06 -19.73 -18.96
N PHE A 31 9.63 -20.82 -18.45
CA PHE A 31 10.35 -20.83 -17.18
C PHE A 31 11.64 -20.00 -17.25
N CYS A 32 12.42 -20.10 -18.34
CA CYS A 32 13.61 -19.29 -18.56
C CYS A 32 13.27 -17.80 -18.71
N PHE A 33 12.21 -17.45 -19.44
CA PHE A 33 11.68 -16.08 -19.50
C PHE A 33 11.25 -15.61 -18.11
N SER A 34 10.54 -16.44 -17.36
CA SER A 34 10.11 -16.10 -15.99
C SER A 34 11.29 -15.87 -15.05
N LEU A 35 12.41 -16.57 -15.22
CA LEU A 35 13.65 -16.37 -14.45
C LEU A 35 14.46 -15.16 -14.90
N ALA A 36 14.58 -14.94 -16.21
CA ALA A 36 15.33 -13.82 -16.78
C ALA A 36 14.63 -12.47 -16.56
N PHE A 37 13.30 -12.47 -16.49
CA PHE A 37 12.46 -11.31 -16.20
C PHE A 37 11.96 -11.30 -14.75
N ARG A 38 12.56 -12.10 -13.84
CA ARG A 38 12.42 -11.80 -12.41
C ARG A 38 13.04 -10.42 -12.18
N PRO A 39 12.28 -9.42 -11.70
CA PRO A 39 12.88 -8.20 -11.21
C PRO A 39 13.93 -8.61 -10.17
N SER A 40 15.13 -8.04 -10.23
CA SER A 40 16.11 -8.21 -9.15
C SER A 40 15.57 -7.53 -7.89
N SER A 41 14.69 -8.20 -7.16
CA SER A 41 14.40 -7.89 -5.78
C SER A 41 15.54 -8.43 -4.92
N THR A 42 16.66 -7.71 -4.92
CA THR A 42 17.53 -7.65 -3.75
C THR A 42 16.75 -6.92 -2.66
N GLY A 43 15.87 -7.66 -2.00
CA GLY A 43 15.16 -7.27 -0.79
C GLY A 43 15.02 -8.54 0.04
N SER A 44 15.80 -8.63 1.11
CA SER A 44 15.75 -9.71 2.09
C SER A 44 14.30 -9.92 2.56
N LEU A 45 13.75 -11.11 2.34
CA LEU A 45 12.44 -11.51 2.84
C LEU A 45 12.68 -12.66 3.83
N ASP A 46 12.84 -12.30 5.11
CA ASP A 46 12.83 -13.25 6.22
C ASP A 46 11.36 -13.56 6.55
N SER A 47 10.86 -14.70 6.07
CA SER A 47 9.54 -15.21 6.42
C SER A 47 9.65 -16.16 7.61
N ARG A 48 9.50 -15.64 8.82
CA ARG A 48 9.10 -16.46 9.97
C ARG A 48 7.58 -16.45 10.07
N ILE A 49 6.98 -17.58 9.71
CA ILE A 49 5.62 -17.95 10.09
C ILE A 49 5.75 -18.45 11.54
N ASP A 50 5.17 -17.71 12.49
CA ASP A 50 4.90 -18.23 13.84
C ASP A 50 3.40 -18.42 13.97
N ASP A 51 3.04 -19.67 14.26
CA ASP A 51 1.69 -20.19 14.42
C ASP A 51 1.27 -19.94 15.87
N GLY A 52 0.19 -19.19 16.08
CA GLY A 52 -0.26 -18.78 17.40
C GLY A 52 -1.73 -18.35 17.39
N PHE A 53 -2.61 -19.29 17.04
CA PHE A 53 -4.05 -19.14 17.24
C PHE A 53 -4.38 -19.23 18.74
N GLU A 54 -4.62 -18.08 19.39
CA GLU A 54 -5.49 -18.01 20.54
C GLU A 54 -6.52 -16.90 20.36
N THR A 55 -7.78 -17.33 20.40
CA THR A 55 -8.97 -16.52 20.27
C THR A 55 -9.17 -15.71 21.56
N SER A 56 -9.12 -14.39 21.47
CA SER A 56 -9.77 -13.52 22.44
C SER A 56 -10.35 -12.29 21.75
N GLU A 57 -11.67 -12.21 21.82
CA GLU A 57 -12.46 -11.06 21.40
C GLU A 57 -12.18 -9.88 22.33
N GLU A 58 -11.34 -8.94 21.92
CA GLU A 58 -11.38 -7.56 22.40
C GLU A 58 -10.68 -6.65 21.37
N GLY A 59 -11.40 -5.63 20.90
CA GLY A 59 -11.07 -4.81 19.73
C GLY A 59 -9.86 -3.89 19.89
N GLY A 60 -8.65 -4.45 19.84
CA GLY A 60 -7.39 -3.73 19.80
C GLY A 60 -6.40 -4.42 18.87
N GLY A 61 -6.60 -4.27 17.56
CA GLY A 61 -5.63 -4.77 16.57
C GLY A 61 -4.28 -4.07 16.76
N GLU A 62 -3.24 -4.87 17.00
CA GLU A 62 -1.86 -4.42 17.12
C GLU A 62 -1.47 -3.68 15.83
N ASP A 63 -1.17 -2.39 16.01
CA ASP A 63 -0.96 -1.37 14.99
C ASP A 63 0.35 -1.63 14.22
N GLY A 64 0.28 -2.45 13.18
CA GLY A 64 1.30 -2.46 12.13
C GLY A 64 1.38 -1.08 11.48
N ASP A 65 2.45 -0.33 11.77
CA ASP A 65 2.94 0.93 11.16
C ASP A 65 1.93 1.82 10.36
N CYS A 66 0.73 2.06 10.88
CA CYS A 66 -0.36 2.75 10.15
C CYS A 66 -0.17 4.29 10.04
N CYS A 67 0.85 4.85 10.69
CA CYS A 67 0.97 6.30 10.92
C CYS A 67 2.37 6.86 10.62
N LYS A 68 3.03 6.36 9.58
CA LYS A 68 4.37 6.82 9.17
C LYS A 68 4.38 8.23 8.53
N GLY A 69 3.30 8.60 7.84
CA GLY A 69 3.23 9.85 7.07
C GLY A 69 4.20 9.90 5.89
N VAL A 70 4.18 11.00 5.14
CA VAL A 70 5.11 11.30 4.05
C VAL A 70 5.84 12.59 4.42
N GLU A 71 7.16 12.49 4.54
CA GLU A 71 8.03 13.65 4.77
C GLU A 71 8.05 14.56 3.54
N HIS A 72 8.39 15.83 3.73
CA HIS A 72 8.54 16.80 2.64
C HIS A 72 7.27 16.97 1.79
N LEU A 73 6.11 16.93 2.45
CA LEU A 73 4.80 17.07 1.81
C LEU A 73 3.91 17.97 2.65
N GLU A 74 3.27 18.96 2.03
CA GLU A 74 2.26 19.81 2.66
C GLU A 74 0.87 19.52 2.08
N LEU A 75 -0.01 18.95 2.89
CA LEU A 75 -1.42 18.81 2.57
C LEU A 75 -2.24 19.99 3.12
N TRP A 76 -2.95 20.67 2.22
CA TRP A 76 -3.90 21.73 2.55
C TRP A 76 -5.28 21.18 2.85
N GLY A 77 -6.12 21.99 3.47
CA GLY A 77 -7.45 21.58 3.91
C GLY A 77 -7.95 22.44 5.06
N ASP A 78 -9.24 22.36 5.31
CA ASP A 78 -9.91 23.15 6.35
C ASP A 78 -9.40 22.71 7.73
N ALA A 79 -9.05 23.66 8.57
CA ALA A 79 -8.52 23.37 9.90
C ALA A 79 -9.62 22.83 10.82
N VAL A 80 -9.46 21.57 11.24
CA VAL A 80 -10.24 20.93 12.30
C VAL A 80 -9.64 21.28 13.66
N LYS A 81 -8.30 21.32 13.74
CA LYS A 81 -7.55 21.81 14.88
C LYS A 81 -6.32 22.58 14.42
N TRP A 82 -6.18 23.80 14.93
CA TRP A 82 -5.07 24.70 14.62
C TRP A 82 -3.78 24.22 15.30
N GLY A 83 -2.69 24.11 14.53
CA GLY A 83 -1.41 23.63 15.05
C GLY A 83 -0.71 24.64 15.97
N SER A 84 -1.03 25.93 15.86
CA SER A 84 -0.57 26.97 16.79
C SER A 84 -0.91 26.65 18.25
N ASP A 85 -2.09 26.05 18.47
CA ASP A 85 -2.62 25.69 19.80
C ASP A 85 -2.52 24.18 20.07
N PHE A 86 -1.99 23.41 19.13
CA PHE A 86 -1.90 21.96 19.22
C PHE A 86 -0.52 21.46 18.81
N LYS A 87 0.32 21.24 19.82
CA LYS A 87 1.69 20.75 19.63
C LYS A 87 1.85 19.33 20.17
N LEU A 88 2.56 18.50 19.42
CA LEU A 88 2.87 17.10 19.74
C LEU A 88 4.36 16.82 19.52
N ASN A 89 4.81 15.65 19.96
CA ASN A 89 6.23 15.28 19.93
C ASN A 89 6.61 14.47 18.67
N SER A 90 5.64 13.95 17.92
CA SER A 90 5.91 13.14 16.73
C SER A 90 4.81 13.23 15.68
N SER A 91 5.17 12.90 14.44
CA SER A 91 4.23 12.75 13.32
C SER A 91 3.24 11.61 13.59
N LYS A 92 3.70 10.52 14.21
CA LYS A 92 2.85 9.40 14.62
C LYS A 92 1.76 9.86 15.58
N ASP A 93 2.09 10.65 16.60
CA ASP A 93 1.09 11.18 17.55
C ASP A 93 0.08 12.10 16.86
N CYS A 94 0.53 12.89 15.88
CA CYS A 94 -0.35 13.76 15.10
C CYS A 94 -1.34 12.95 14.23
N CYS A 95 -0.86 11.89 13.58
CA CYS A 95 -1.69 10.93 12.87
C CYS A 95 -2.72 10.26 13.79
N LEU A 96 -2.29 9.77 14.96
CA LEU A 96 -3.16 9.13 15.93
C LEU A 96 -4.22 10.10 16.48
N ALA A 97 -3.85 11.36 16.70
CA ALA A 97 -4.80 12.41 17.09
C ALA A 97 -5.87 12.66 16.01
N CYS A 98 -5.49 12.65 14.73
CA CYS A 98 -6.44 12.72 13.61
C CYS A 98 -7.37 11.49 13.61
N LYS A 99 -6.79 10.29 13.70
CA LYS A 99 -7.50 8.99 13.73
C LYS A 99 -8.48 8.87 14.89
N ALA A 100 -8.15 9.44 16.05
CA ALA A 100 -9.04 9.46 17.21
C ALA A 100 -10.34 10.25 16.96
N THR A 101 -10.39 11.09 15.92
CA THR A 101 -11.62 11.81 15.52
C THR A 101 -12.53 11.02 14.58
N CYS A 102 -12.13 9.80 14.20
CA CYS A 102 -12.95 8.86 13.45
C CYS A 102 -13.88 8.10 14.39
N VAL A 103 -14.98 8.74 14.81
CA VAL A 103 -15.96 8.17 15.72
C VAL A 103 -17.21 7.81 14.94
N GLY A 104 -17.55 6.53 14.85
CA GLY A 104 -18.82 6.09 14.23
C GLY A 104 -18.71 4.76 13.47
N HIS A 105 -19.83 4.05 13.39
CA HIS A 105 -19.98 2.83 12.58
C HIS A 105 -20.00 3.15 11.07
N ASP A 106 -20.26 4.41 10.69
CA ASP A 106 -20.28 4.89 9.31
C ASP A 106 -18.88 5.25 8.76
N GLY A 107 -17.85 5.18 9.62
CA GLY A 107 -16.48 5.56 9.29
C GLY A 107 -16.37 7.04 8.89
N SER A 108 -17.17 7.92 9.50
CA SER A 108 -16.99 9.36 9.34
C SER A 108 -15.85 9.86 10.24
N CYS A 109 -14.91 10.60 9.66
CA CYS A 109 -13.82 11.22 10.39
C CYS A 109 -13.91 12.74 10.24
N LEU A 110 -13.83 13.46 11.37
CA LEU A 110 -13.75 14.91 11.35
C LEU A 110 -12.41 15.38 10.78
N CYS A 111 -11.33 14.68 11.11
CA CYS A 111 -10.02 14.83 10.50
C CYS A 111 -9.74 13.66 9.55
N ASP A 112 -9.38 13.95 8.30
CA ASP A 112 -8.95 12.95 7.33
C ASP A 112 -7.60 13.29 6.68
N SER A 113 -6.99 14.41 7.07
CA SER A 113 -5.58 14.70 6.80
C SER A 113 -4.93 15.44 7.95
N TRP A 114 -3.61 15.34 8.05
CA TRP A 114 -2.83 16.00 9.09
C TRP A 114 -1.49 16.47 8.54
N VAL A 115 -0.94 17.54 9.12
CA VAL A 115 0.45 17.98 8.88
C VAL A 115 1.17 18.22 10.21
N PHE A 116 2.43 17.81 10.30
CA PHE A 116 3.26 17.90 11.50
C PHE A 116 4.64 18.48 11.17
N CYS A 117 5.15 19.34 12.07
CA CYS A 117 6.50 19.91 11.94
C CYS A 117 7.46 19.29 12.95
N GLY A 118 8.27 18.33 12.50
CA GLY A 118 9.16 17.54 13.35
C GLY A 118 10.63 17.96 13.38
N ASP A 119 11.08 18.77 12.43
CA ASP A 119 12.48 19.22 12.37
C ASP A 119 12.65 20.56 13.08
N LYS A 120 13.41 20.58 14.18
CA LYS A 120 13.58 21.80 14.98
C LYS A 120 14.23 22.95 14.22
N GLN A 121 15.13 22.67 13.28
CA GLN A 121 15.83 23.68 12.50
C GLN A 121 14.94 24.22 11.38
N ALA A 122 14.31 23.34 10.60
CA ALA A 122 13.46 23.74 9.49
C ALA A 122 12.16 24.41 9.97
N CYS A 123 11.58 23.93 11.07
CA CYS A 123 10.29 24.40 11.55
C CYS A 123 10.34 25.73 12.32
N GLY A 124 11.48 26.08 12.93
CA GLY A 124 11.61 27.28 13.77
C GLY A 124 10.53 27.36 14.85
N SER A 125 9.70 28.42 14.83
CA SER A 125 8.61 28.61 15.81
C SER A 125 7.47 27.58 15.69
N ARG A 126 7.37 26.93 14.52
CA ARG A 126 6.35 25.91 14.21
C ARG A 126 6.73 24.51 14.69
N PHE A 127 7.90 24.35 15.32
CA PHE A 127 8.33 23.05 15.82
C PHE A 127 7.25 22.46 16.77
N GLY A 128 6.92 21.20 16.49
CA GLY A 128 5.90 20.43 17.21
C GLY A 128 4.46 20.70 16.78
N GLU A 129 4.18 21.72 15.93
CA GLU A 129 2.80 22.00 15.50
C GLU A 129 2.19 20.80 14.78
N CYS A 130 1.00 20.40 15.22
CA CYS A 130 0.18 19.37 14.60
C CYS A 130 -1.13 20.00 14.13
N TRP A 131 -1.34 20.02 12.81
CA TRP A 131 -2.52 20.58 12.19
C TRP A 131 -3.44 19.45 11.77
N LEU A 132 -4.61 19.36 12.40
CA LEU A 132 -5.65 18.41 12.00
C LEU A 132 -6.55 19.09 10.98
N LYS A 133 -6.80 18.43 9.85
CA LYS A 133 -7.44 19.02 8.68
C LYS A 133 -8.51 18.12 8.08
N LYS A 134 -9.40 18.74 7.32
CA LYS A 134 -10.40 18.10 6.49
C LYS A 134 -10.12 18.38 5.01
N GLN A 135 -10.00 17.32 4.23
CA GLN A 135 -9.96 17.38 2.77
C GLN A 135 -11.36 17.63 2.21
N LYS A 136 -11.41 18.42 1.13
CA LYS A 136 -12.61 18.48 0.29
C LYS A 136 -12.85 17.13 -0.41
N ASP A 137 -11.78 16.52 -0.88
CA ASP A 137 -11.78 15.18 -1.47
C ASP A 137 -10.53 14.39 -1.04
N THR A 138 -10.71 13.26 -0.35
CA THR A 138 -9.59 12.40 0.06
C THR A 138 -9.03 11.57 -1.13
N TRP A 139 -9.74 11.49 -2.25
CA TRP A 139 -9.28 10.85 -3.50
C TRP A 139 -8.26 11.70 -4.24
N GLU A 140 -8.42 13.00 -4.17
CA GLU A 140 -7.50 14.00 -4.73
C GLU A 140 -7.17 15.02 -3.64
N PRO A 141 -6.30 14.66 -2.68
CA PRO A 141 -5.90 15.54 -1.60
C PRO A 141 -5.28 16.81 -2.17
N ASP A 142 -5.62 17.94 -1.55
CA ASP A 142 -5.05 19.23 -1.90
C ASP A 142 -3.58 19.26 -1.46
N ARG A 143 -2.69 19.03 -2.44
CA ARG A 143 -1.24 19.08 -2.24
C ARG A 143 -0.78 20.50 -2.53
N ARG A 144 -0.40 21.23 -1.49
CA ARG A 144 0.10 22.59 -1.64
C ARG A 144 1.52 22.63 -2.19
N ASP A 145 2.38 21.79 -1.63
CA ASP A 145 3.81 21.76 -1.95
C ASP A 145 4.45 20.41 -1.60
N SER A 146 5.59 20.09 -2.21
CA SER A 146 6.39 18.91 -1.91
C SER A 146 7.85 19.04 -2.33
N GLY A 147 8.75 18.33 -1.64
CA GLY A 147 10.20 18.33 -1.91
C GLY A 147 11.01 18.84 -0.72
N ASP A 148 12.33 18.74 -0.79
CA ASP A 148 13.26 18.95 0.34
C ASP A 148 13.13 20.33 1.03
N HIS A 149 12.56 21.34 0.35
CA HIS A 149 12.29 22.65 0.95
C HIS A 149 11.05 22.68 1.86
N VAL A 150 10.22 21.65 1.83
CA VAL A 150 8.99 21.52 2.62
C VAL A 150 9.30 20.88 3.96
N MET A 151 9.18 21.64 5.04
CA MET A 151 9.46 21.18 6.41
C MET A 151 8.38 20.25 7.02
N TRP A 152 7.27 20.04 6.32
CA TRP A 152 6.10 19.33 6.84
C TRP A 152 6.17 17.83 6.54
N THR A 153 5.78 17.03 7.54
CA THR A 153 5.37 15.63 7.35
C THR A 153 3.85 15.59 7.33
N SER A 154 3.25 14.99 6.32
CA SER A 154 1.79 14.96 6.18
C SER A 154 1.26 13.56 5.90
N GLY A 155 0.00 13.32 6.22
CA GLY A 155 -0.65 12.05 5.93
C GLY A 155 -2.17 12.17 5.84
N LEU A 156 -2.77 11.09 5.37
CA LEU A 156 -4.22 10.91 5.31
C LEU A 156 -4.66 9.91 6.36
N VAL A 157 -5.90 10.05 6.80
CA VAL A 157 -6.57 9.11 7.69
C VAL A 157 -7.90 8.72 7.05
N PHE A 158 -8.18 7.43 7.03
CA PHE A 158 -9.44 6.89 6.52
C PHE A 158 -10.23 6.24 7.66
N GLY A 159 -11.54 6.42 7.64
CA GLY A 159 -12.43 5.78 8.61
C GLY A 159 -12.48 4.26 8.42
N LYS A 160 -13.01 3.57 9.44
CA LYS A 160 -13.19 2.11 9.39
C LYS A 160 -13.94 1.70 8.10
N GLY A 161 -13.45 0.63 7.48
CA GLY A 161 -14.01 0.09 6.24
C GLY A 161 -13.69 0.86 4.96
N LYS A 162 -12.95 1.98 5.04
CA LYS A 162 -12.48 2.75 3.90
C LYS A 162 -10.96 2.63 3.82
N GLY A 163 -10.46 2.13 2.70
CA GLY A 163 -9.03 2.10 2.39
C GLY A 163 -8.78 2.65 1.00
N ILE A 164 -7.70 3.44 0.86
CA ILE A 164 -7.18 3.85 -0.45
C ILE A 164 -5.78 3.28 -0.60
N VAL A 165 -5.58 2.47 -1.63
CA VAL A 165 -4.24 2.04 -2.04
C VAL A 165 -3.87 2.85 -3.28
N GLY A 166 -2.78 3.62 -3.19
CA GLY A 166 -2.15 4.26 -4.33
C GLY A 166 -1.06 3.35 -4.90
N LEU A 167 -1.14 3.01 -6.18
CA LEU A 167 -0.11 2.30 -6.93
C LEU A 167 0.56 3.30 -7.86
N GLU A 168 1.82 3.64 -7.59
CA GLU A 168 2.62 4.50 -8.46
C GLU A 168 3.08 3.71 -9.69
N THR A 169 2.84 4.27 -10.87
CA THR A 169 3.22 3.71 -12.18
C THR A 169 3.96 4.78 -12.99
N GLU A 170 4.63 4.38 -14.07
CA GLU A 170 5.27 5.32 -15.01
C GLU A 170 4.27 6.29 -15.67
N TYR A 171 2.97 5.99 -15.63
CA TYR A 171 1.90 6.81 -16.19
C TYR A 171 1.13 7.61 -15.12
N GLY A 172 1.55 7.54 -13.85
CA GLY A 172 0.89 8.21 -12.72
C GLY A 172 0.42 7.26 -11.63
N VAL A 173 -0.40 7.75 -10.70
CA VAL A 173 -0.82 7.00 -9.51
C VAL A 173 -2.25 6.47 -9.69
N LEU A 174 -2.40 5.14 -9.72
CA LEU A 174 -3.70 4.48 -9.69
C LEU A 174 -4.18 4.39 -8.24
N ARG A 175 -5.35 4.95 -7.93
CA ARG A 175 -5.95 4.91 -6.58
C ARG A 175 -7.15 3.98 -6.55
N ILE A 176 -7.11 2.97 -5.67
CA ILE A 176 -8.17 1.96 -5.55
C ILE A 176 -8.92 2.14 -4.23
N LYS A 177 -10.25 2.23 -4.30
CA LYS A 177 -11.14 2.25 -3.13
C LYS A 177 -11.54 0.85 -2.70
N PHE A 178 -11.27 0.55 -1.44
CA PHE A 178 -11.89 -0.59 -0.78
C PHE A 178 -13.05 -0.10 0.08
N HIS A 179 -14.23 -0.69 -0.14
CA HIS A 179 -15.29 -0.74 0.86
C HIS A 179 -15.26 -2.12 1.47
N LEU A 180 -14.87 -2.20 2.74
CA LEU A 180 -15.05 -3.41 3.53
C LEU A 180 -16.45 -3.31 4.15
N PHE A 181 -17.30 -4.27 3.78
CA PHE A 181 -18.66 -4.42 4.31
C PHE A 181 -18.65 -5.08 5.68
#